data_AF-A0A1B9SJ73-F1
#
_entry.id   AF-A0A1B9SJ73-F1
#
_cell.length_a   1.000
_cell.length_b   1.000
_cell.length_c   1.000
_cell.angle_alpha   90.00
_cell.angle_beta   90.00
_cell.angle_gamma   90.00
#
_symmetry.space_group_name_H-M   'P 1'
#
loop_
_entity.id
_entity.type
_entity.pdbx_description
1 polymer ?
#
loop_
_entity_poly.entity_id
_entity_poly.type
_entity_poly.pdbx_seq_one_letter_code
_entity_poly.pdbx_strand_id
1 'polypeptide(L)' 'MINLQSVRSDTTHDQRLLDCRAEVEPALHEIIREAQRKGWAPAEVAMAIADAADDYILLLANRKTIAH' A
#
# COMPACT_ATOMS: atom_id res chain seq x y z
N MET A 1 -25.15 16.11 -17.50
CA MET A 1 -25.05 14.69 -17.89
C MET A 1 -24.00 14.05 -16.99
N ILE A 2 -24.40 13.15 -16.08
CA ILE A 2 -23.45 12.45 -15.20
C ILE A 2 -22.75 11.40 -16.05
N ASN A 3 -21.43 11.47 -16.16
CA ASN A 3 -20.63 10.51 -16.90
C ASN A 3 -20.58 9.18 -16.12
N LEU A 4 -21.50 8.28 -16.44
CA LEU A 4 -21.64 6.97 -15.79
C LEU A 4 -20.43 6.04 -16.02
N GLN A 5 -19.59 6.32 -17.03
CA GLN A 5 -18.38 5.54 -17.30
C GLN A 5 -17.24 5.86 -16.32
N SER A 6 -17.09 7.12 -15.91
CA SER A 6 -16.09 7.55 -14.90
C SER A 6 -16.38 6.89 -13.55
N VAL A 7 -17.64 6.91 -13.11
CA VAL A 7 -18.06 6.29 -11.84
C VAL A 7 -17.74 4.79 -11.80
N ARG A 8 -17.89 4.10 -12.94
CA ARG A 8 -17.60 2.66 -13.05
C ARG A 8 -16.10 2.35 -13.03
N SER A 9 -15.25 3.17 -13.66
CA SER A 9 -13.80 2.98 -13.60
C SER A 9 -13.26 3.23 -12.19
N ASP A 10 -13.79 4.24 -11.52
CA ASP A 10 -13.36 4.64 -10.18
C ASP A 10 -13.76 3.57 -9.15
N THR A 11 -15.01 3.08 -9.21
CA THR A 11 -15.47 1.97 -8.35
C THR A 11 -14.65 0.70 -8.53
N THR A 12 -14.23 0.39 -9.78
CA THR A 12 -13.42 -0.81 -10.06
C THR A 12 -11.98 -0.64 -9.59
N HIS A 13 -11.43 0.56 -9.71
CA HIS A 13 -10.09 0.88 -9.19
C HIS A 13 -10.06 0.79 -7.66
N ASP A 14 -11.07 1.36 -7.01
CA ASP A 14 -11.22 1.34 -5.55
C ASP A 14 -11.37 -0.09 -5.01
N GLN A 15 -12.18 -0.93 -5.67
CA GLN A 15 -12.33 -2.33 -5.27
C GLN A 15 -10.99 -3.09 -5.37
N ARG A 16 -10.23 -2.89 -6.44
CA ARG A 16 -8.91 -3.54 -6.60
C ARG A 16 -7.91 -3.11 -5.52
N LEU A 17 -7.97 -1.86 -5.08
CA LEU A 17 -7.13 -1.37 -3.98
C LEU A 17 -7.54 -2.01 -2.65
N LEU A 18 -8.85 -2.15 -2.40
CA LEU A 18 -9.37 -2.83 -1.21
C LEU A 18 -8.99 -4.32 -1.19
N ASP A 19 -9.12 -5.02 -2.31
CA ASP A 19 -8.75 -6.43 -2.44
C ASP A 19 -7.24 -6.62 -2.19
N CYS A 20 -6.41 -5.76 -2.80
CA CYS A 20 -4.96 -5.74 -2.57
C CYS A 20 -4.63 -5.52 -1.09
N ARG A 21 -5.28 -4.54 -0.43
CA ARG A 21 -5.08 -4.29 1.00
C ARG A 21 -5.44 -5.52 1.84
N ALA A 22 -6.57 -6.15 1.55
CA ALA A 22 -7.03 -7.34 2.27
C ALA A 22 -6.07 -8.53 2.12
N GLU A 23 -5.46 -8.69 0.95
CA GLU A 23 -4.45 -9.75 0.72
C GLU A 23 -3.12 -9.48 1.43
N VAL A 24 -2.69 -8.22 1.51
CA VAL A 24 -1.39 -7.82 2.08
C VAL A 24 -1.44 -7.66 3.61
N GLU A 25 -2.59 -7.28 4.17
CA GLU A 25 -2.77 -7.00 5.60
C GLU A 25 -2.39 -8.17 6.53
N PRO A 26 -2.69 -9.45 6.22
CA PRO A 26 -2.20 -10.58 7.01
C PRO A 26 -0.68 -10.67 7.06
N ALA A 27 0.00 -10.46 5.93
CA ALA A 27 1.46 -10.49 5.85
C ALA A 27 2.09 -9.34 6.63
N LEU A 28 1.48 -8.14 6.54
CA LEU A 28 1.89 -6.97 7.34
C LEU A 28 1.84 -7.28 8.84
N HIS A 29 0.76 -7.90 9.32
CA HIS A 29 0.63 -8.26 10.72
C HIS A 29 1.68 -9.29 11.18
N GLU A 30 2.10 -10.22 10.32
CA GLU A 30 3.20 -11.14 10.65
C GLU A 30 4.54 -10.42 10.78
N ILE A 31 4.82 -9.44 9.91
CA ILE A 31 6.04 -8.62 9.99
C ILE A 31 6.07 -7.87 11.34
N ILE A 32 4.94 -7.26 11.73
CA ILE A 32 4.82 -6.55 13.00
C ILE A 32 5.02 -7.51 14.17
N ARG A 33 4.36 -8.68 14.16
CA ARG A 33 4.53 -9.71 15.20
C ARG A 33 5.99 -10.14 15.35
N GLU A 34 6.67 -10.37 14.24
CA GLU A 34 8.09 -10.76 14.27
C GLU A 34 8.99 -9.67 14.82
N ALA A 35 8.72 -8.41 14.48
CA ALA A 35 9.45 -7.27 15.03
C ALA A 35 9.20 -7.09 16.53
N GLN A 36 7.97 -7.33 17.01
CA GLN A 36 7.67 -7.34 18.44
C GLN A 36 8.45 -8.41 19.19
N ARG A 37 8.64 -9.61 18.62
CA ARG A 37 9.49 -10.66 19.20
C ARG A 37 10.95 -10.24 19.36
N LYS A 38 11.40 -9.26 18.57
CA LYS A 38 12.73 -8.65 18.65
C LYS A 38 12.81 -7.44 19.58
N GLY A 39 11.70 -7.07 20.24
CA GLY A 39 11.64 -6.00 21.23
C GLY A 39 11.19 -4.64 20.69
N TRP A 40 10.77 -4.53 19.43
CA TRP A 40 10.31 -3.27 18.84
C TRP A 40 8.86 -2.95 19.23
N ALA A 41 8.55 -1.66 19.39
CA ALA A 41 7.17 -1.24 19.63
C ALA A 41 6.35 -1.33 18.33
N PRO A 42 5.09 -1.80 18.36
CA PRO A 42 4.26 -1.94 17.15
C PRO A 42 4.13 -0.66 16.33
N ALA A 43 4.00 0.49 17.00
CA ALA A 43 3.88 1.78 16.35
C ALA A 43 5.17 2.18 15.60
N GLU A 44 6.34 1.89 16.17
CA GLU A 44 7.63 2.16 15.52
C GLU A 44 7.79 1.30 14.26
N VAL A 45 7.41 0.02 14.35
CA VAL A 45 7.47 -0.90 13.22
C VAL A 45 6.49 -0.47 12.11
N ALA A 46 5.26 -0.11 12.48
CA ALA A 46 4.27 0.38 11.51
C ALA A 46 4.75 1.66 10.81
N MET A 47 5.36 2.59 11.55
CA MET A 47 5.95 3.81 10.99
C MET A 47 7.09 3.50 10.02
N ALA A 48 8.03 2.63 10.41
CA ALA A 48 9.13 2.23 9.54
C ALA A 48 8.66 1.53 8.25
N ILE A 49 7.58 0.75 8.33
CA ILE A 49 6.96 0.13 7.14
C ILE A 49 6.30 1.18 6.25
N ALA A 50 5.63 2.17 6.82
CA ALA A 50 5.01 3.26 6.06
C ALA A 50 6.08 4.08 5.31
N ASP A 51 7.16 4.47 5.98
CA ASP A 51 8.28 5.20 5.37
C ASP A 51 8.89 4.40 4.21
N ALA A 52 9.13 3.09 4.40
CA ALA A 52 9.67 2.22 3.35
C ALA A 52 8.70 2.04 2.18
N ALA A 53 7.39 2.04 2.43
CA ALA A 53 6.37 1.96 1.40
C ALA A 53 6.32 3.26 0.58
N ASP A 54 6.41 4.42 1.23
CA ASP A 54 6.46 5.74 0.57
C ASP A 54 7.68 5.85 -0.35
N ASP A 55 8.86 5.46 0.13
CA ASP A 55 10.09 5.41 -0.69
C ASP A 55 9.92 4.52 -1.92
N TYR A 56 9.26 3.38 -1.77
CA TYR A 56 9.01 2.46 -2.88
C TYR A 56 8.02 3.05 -3.90
N ILE A 57 6.98 3.76 -3.43
CA ILE A 57 6.05 4.47 -4.30
C ILE A 57 6.79 5.54 -5.11
N LEU A 58 7.67 6.32 -4.49
CA LEU A 58 8.50 7.32 -5.17
C LEU A 58 9.42 6.67 -6.21
N LEU A 59 10.03 5.53 -5.89
CA LEU A 59 10.84 4.76 -6.84
C LEU A 59 10.01 4.31 -8.06
N LEU A 60 8.81 3.78 -7.83
CA LEU A 60 7.90 3.35 -8.89
C LEU A 60 7.45 4.52 -9.77
N ALA A 61 7.16 5.67 -9.16
CA ALA A 61 6.81 6.88 -9.87
C ALA A 61 7.96 7.34 -10.78
N ASN A 62 9.18 7.37 -10.26
CA ASN A 62 10.37 7.82 -11.00
C ASN A 62 10.72 6.86 -12.16
N ARG A 63 10.50 5.55 -12.01
CA ARG A 63 10.67 4.58 -13.10
C ARG A 63 9.68 4.80 -14.25
N LYS A 64 8.45 5.25 -13.97
CA LYS A 64 7.48 5.61 -15.02
C LYS A 64 7.91 6.83 -15.81
N THR A 65 8.62 7.77 -15.20
CA THR A 65 9.09 9.00 -15.85
C THR A 65 10.24 8.77 -16.83
N ILE A 66 11.05 7.72 -16.63
CA ILE A 66 12.20 7.39 -17.48
C ILE A 66 11.79 6.54 -18.72
N ALA A 67 10.57 6.00 -18.73
CA ALA A 67 10.07 5.15 -19.81
C ALA A 67 9.40 5.93 -20.98
N HIS A 68 9.64 7.24 -21.09
CA HIS A 68 9.10 8.12 -22.13
C HIS A 68 10.17 8.67 -23.07
#